data_AF-A0A3D0ICV8-F1
#
_entry.id   AF-A0A3D0ICV8-F1
#
_cell.length_a   1.000
_cell.length_b   1.000
_cell.length_c   1.000
_cell.angle_alpha   90.00
_cell.angle_beta   90.00
_cell.angle_gamma   90.00
#
_symmetry.space_group_name_H-M   'P 1'
#
loop_
_entity.id
_entity.type
_entity.pdbx_description
1 polymer ?
#
loop_
_entity_poly.entity_id
_entity_poly.type
_entity_poly.pdbx_seq_one_letter_code
_entity_poly.pdbx_strand_id
1 'polypeptide(L)'
;KALLETEDVNVEFKEDGVRAIAEIAAEVNERTDDIGARRLHTVMEKLLEEVSFDAPDLAAAQLVVDEEFVRARLGALVRDEDLSRYIL
;
A
#
# COMPACT_ATOMS: atom_id res chain seq x y z
N LYS A 1 11.25 6.92 -6.72
CA LYS A 1 11.92 7.79 -5.73
C LYS A 1 11.41 9.25 -5.73
N ALA A 2 10.62 9.71 -6.70
CA ALA A 2 10.44 11.16 -6.92
C ALA A 2 9.03 11.73 -6.71
N LEU A 3 8.08 10.98 -6.12
CA LEU A 3 6.70 11.50 -5.93
C LEU A 3 6.42 12.04 -4.51
N LEU A 4 7.17 11.60 -3.48
CA LEU A 4 6.98 12.03 -2.09
C LEU A 4 8.08 12.98 -1.58
N GLU A 5 9.18 13.12 -2.34
CA GLU A 5 10.23 14.10 -2.04
C GLU A 5 9.74 15.54 -2.17
N THR A 6 8.67 15.80 -2.93
CA THR A 6 8.07 17.14 -3.05
C THR A 6 7.35 17.58 -1.77
N GLU A 7 7.01 16.65 -0.88
CA GLU A 7 6.37 16.92 0.42
C GLU A 7 7.32 16.68 1.61
N ASP A 8 8.62 16.48 1.35
CA ASP A 8 9.66 16.24 2.37
C ASP A 8 9.40 15.00 3.26
N VAL A 9 8.64 14.02 2.75
CA VAL A 9 8.33 12.77 3.45
C VAL A 9 9.35 11.70 3.08
N ASN A 10 10.18 11.30 4.05
CA ASN A 10 11.13 10.20 3.87
C ASN A 10 10.44 8.86 4.12
N VAL A 11 10.22 8.07 3.06
CA VAL A 11 9.62 6.73 3.17
C VAL A 11 10.70 5.65 3.18
N GLU A 12 10.71 4.83 4.22
CA GLU A 12 11.54 3.64 4.35
C GLU A 12 10.66 2.39 4.31
N PHE A 13 10.91 1.50 3.35
CA PHE A 13 10.27 0.19 3.31
C PHE A 13 11.15 -0.83 4.02
N LYS A 14 10.63 -1.42 5.10
CA LYS A 14 11.26 -2.59 5.70
C LYS A 14 10.97 -3.84 4.87
N GLU A 15 11.82 -4.85 5.02
CA GLU A 15 11.72 -6.11 4.26
C GLU A 15 10.41 -6.86 4.53
N ASP A 16 9.91 -6.81 5.77
CA ASP A 16 8.62 -7.36 6.19
C ASP A 16 7.44 -6.59 5.56
N GLY A 17 7.52 -5.27 5.47
CA GLY A 17 6.54 -4.43 4.76
C GLY A 17 6.47 -4.77 3.27
N VAL A 18 7.61 -4.91 2.60
CA VAL A 18 7.66 -5.33 1.18
C VAL A 18 7.03 -6.71 0.99
N ARG A 19 7.32 -7.66 1.90
CA ARG A 19 6.72 -8.99 1.86
C ARG A 19 5.21 -8.94 2.03
N ALA A 20 4.71 -8.17 3.00
CA ALA A 20 3.28 -8.01 3.24
C ALA A 20 2.55 -7.41 2.03
N ILE A 21 3.15 -6.44 1.34
CA ILE A 21 2.59 -5.88 0.10
C ILE A 21 2.44 -6.96 -0.98
N ALA A 22 3.48 -7.78 -1.16
CA ALA A 22 3.46 -8.87 -2.13
C ALA A 22 2.42 -9.94 -1.79
N GLU A 23 2.30 -10.31 -0.52
CA GLU A 23 1.28 -11.26 -0.03
C GLU A 23 -0.13 -10.75 -0.30
N ILE A 24 -0.41 -9.48 0.02
CA ILE A 24 -1.72 -8.88 -0.21
C ILE A 24 -2.04 -8.82 -1.71
N ALA A 25 -1.09 -8.43 -2.55
CA ALA A 25 -1.30 -8.40 -3.99
C ALA A 25 -1.59 -9.81 -4.56
N ALA A 26 -0.88 -10.83 -4.08
CA ALA A 26 -1.14 -12.22 -4.46
C ALA A 26 -2.54 -12.67 -4.01
N GLU A 27 -2.91 -12.38 -2.76
CA GLU A 27 -4.20 -12.77 -2.21
C GLU A 27 -5.38 -12.09 -2.93
N VAL A 28 -5.23 -10.81 -3.31
CA VAL A 28 -6.25 -10.11 -4.11
C VAL A 28 -6.37 -10.73 -5.51
N ASN A 29 -5.25 -11.11 -6.14
CA ASN A 29 -5.29 -11.82 -7.43
C ASN A 29 -5.98 -13.19 -7.32
N GLU A 30 -5.81 -13.92 -6.21
CA GLU A 30 -6.47 -15.20 -5.99
C GLU A 30 -7.98 -15.07 -5.76
N ARG A 31 -8.43 -13.99 -5.10
CA ARG A 31 -9.84 -13.73 -4.78
C ARG A 31 -10.60 -13.03 -5.90
N THR A 32 -9.89 -12.33 -6.78
CA THR A 32 -10.48 -11.57 -7.89
C THR A 32 -9.92 -12.05 -9.23
N ASP A 33 -9.83 -11.17 -10.22
CA ASP A 33 -9.18 -11.49 -11.48
C ASP A 33 -7.66 -11.39 -11.31
N ASP A 34 -6.95 -12.48 -11.61
CA ASP A 34 -5.49 -12.49 -11.59
C ASP A 34 -4.94 -11.68 -12.78
N ILE A 35 -4.48 -10.47 -12.49
CA ILE A 35 -3.82 -9.58 -13.46
C ILE A 35 -2.28 -9.65 -13.35
N GLY A 36 -1.77 -10.61 -12.58
CA GLY A 36 -0.36 -10.83 -12.30
C GLY A 36 0.26 -9.65 -11.55
N ALA A 37 1.52 -9.36 -11.86
CA ALA A 37 2.30 -8.30 -11.21
C ALA A 37 1.69 -6.89 -11.32
N ARG A 38 0.73 -6.67 -12.26
CA ARG A 38 0.06 -5.36 -12.38
C ARG A 38 -0.71 -4.99 -11.11
N ARG A 39 -1.16 -5.97 -10.33
CA ARG A 39 -1.85 -5.76 -9.05
C ARG A 39 -1.02 -4.96 -8.06
N LEU A 40 0.30 -5.09 -8.11
CA LEU A 40 1.20 -4.31 -7.25
C LEU A 40 1.07 -2.81 -7.48
N HIS A 41 0.71 -2.36 -8.69
CA HIS A 41 0.52 -0.94 -8.96
C HIS A 41 -0.67 -0.38 -8.18
N THR A 42 -1.83 -1.03 -8.24
CA THR A 42 -3.04 -0.55 -7.58
C THR A 42 -2.95 -0.70 -6.06
N VAL A 43 -2.33 -1.78 -5.57
CA VAL A 43 -2.03 -1.97 -4.14
C VAL A 43 -1.09 -0.88 -3.61
N MET A 44 -0.01 -0.55 -4.35
CA MET A 44 0.90 0.52 -3.96
C MET A 44 0.25 1.90 -4.03
N GLU A 45 -0.60 2.15 -5.02
CA GLU A 45 -1.32 3.42 -5.15
C GLU A 45 -2.24 3.66 -3.95
N LYS A 46 -3.01 2.65 -3.53
CA LYS A 46 -3.82 2.76 -2.29
C LYS A 46 -3.00 2.91 -1.03
N LEU A 47 -1.88 2.20 -0.91
CA LEU A 47 -0.99 2.36 0.24
C LEU A 47 -0.47 3.80 0.34
N LEU A 48 -0.12 4.43 -0.79
CA LEU A 48 0.46 5.76 -0.84
C LEU A 48 -0.60 6.89 -0.77
N GLU A 49 -1.82 6.68 -1.24
CA GLU A 49 -2.92 7.63 -1.10
C GLU A 49 -3.24 7.91 0.38
N GLU A 50 -3.30 6.86 1.19
CA GLU A 50 -3.48 6.94 2.64
C GLU A 50 -2.33 7.69 3.32
N VAL A 51 -1.10 7.48 2.84
CA VAL A 51 0.09 8.22 3.31
C VAL A 51 0.01 9.70 2.93
N SER A 52 -0.44 10.02 1.72
CA SER A 52 -0.57 11.40 1.26
C SER A 52 -1.66 12.16 2.03
N PHE A 53 -2.69 11.47 2.52
CA PHE A 53 -3.69 12.07 3.40
C PHE A 53 -3.11 12.47 4.77
N ASP A 54 -2.21 11.64 5.31
CA ASP A 54 -1.55 11.88 6.61
C ASP A 54 -0.29 12.78 6.48
N ALA A 55 0.23 12.95 5.27
CA ALA A 55 1.45 13.71 4.96
C ALA A 55 1.48 15.17 5.46
N PRO A 56 0.38 15.97 5.41
CA PRO A 56 0.39 17.34 5.90
C PRO A 56 0.71 17.45 7.40
N ASP A 57 0.30 16.45 8.18
CA ASP A 57 0.57 16.37 9.63
C ASP A 57 1.91 15.69 9.94
N LEU A 58 2.49 15.00 8.95
CA LEU A 58 3.77 14.30 9.02
C LEU A 58 4.93 15.08 8.38
N ALA A 59 4.74 16.34 8.00
CA ALA A 59 5.80 17.17 7.44
C ALA A 59 7.06 17.13 8.34
N ALA A 60 8.18 16.62 7.79
CA ALA A 60 9.46 16.30 8.45
C ALA A 60 9.61 14.94 9.19
N ALA A 61 8.62 14.04 9.12
CA ALA A 61 8.69 12.70 9.72
C ALA A 61 9.17 11.63 8.72
N GLN A 62 9.99 10.69 9.20
CA GLN A 62 10.35 9.47 8.49
C GLN A 62 9.18 8.47 8.62
N LEU A 63 8.55 8.14 7.49
CA LEU A 63 7.52 7.11 7.41
C LEU A 63 8.19 5.75 7.24
N VAL A 64 7.99 4.86 8.20
CA VAL A 64 8.46 3.48 8.13
C VAL A 64 7.29 2.58 7.72
N VAL A 65 7.42 1.95 6.56
CA VAL A 65 6.46 0.98 6.03
C VAL A 65 6.94 -0.42 6.40
N ASP A 66 6.35 -0.97 7.47
CA ASP A 66 6.54 -2.35 7.92
C ASP A 66 5.26 -3.17 7.76
N GLU A 67 5.31 -4.45 8.14
CA GLU A 67 4.18 -5.36 7.97
C GLU A 67 2.91 -4.87 8.68
N GLU A 68 3.05 -4.33 9.90
CA GLU A 68 1.91 -3.83 10.66
C GLU A 68 1.26 -2.65 9.94
N PHE A 69 2.07 -1.70 9.46
CA PHE A 69 1.58 -0.57 8.67
C PHE A 69 0.80 -1.03 7.43
N VAL A 70 1.36 -1.98 6.67
CA VAL A 70 0.75 -2.50 5.46
C VAL A 70 -0.57 -3.22 5.76
N ARG A 71 -0.61 -4.10 6.77
CA ARG A 71 -1.83 -4.84 7.13
C ARG A 71 -2.91 -3.94 7.73
N ALA A 72 -2.53 -2.91 8.49
CA ALA A 72 -3.50 -1.95 9.03
C ALA A 72 -4.21 -1.18 7.91
N ARG A 73 -3.49 -0.79 6.85
CA ARG A 73 -4.03 0.00 5.74
C ARG A 73 -4.71 -0.86 4.67
N LEU A 74 -4.14 -2.00 4.33
CA LEU A 74 -4.58 -2.82 3.20
C LEU A 74 -5.33 -4.10 3.62
N GLY A 75 -5.35 -4.44 4.91
CA GLY A 75 -6.00 -5.66 5.38
C GLY A 75 -7.52 -5.68 5.20
N ALA A 76 -8.16 -4.50 5.12
CA ALA A 76 -9.59 -4.39 4.83
C ALA A 76 -9.91 -4.68 3.36
N LEU A 77 -9.04 -4.29 2.41
CA LEU A 77 -9.20 -4.57 0.98
C LEU A 77 -9.32 -6.07 0.72
N VAL A 78 -8.47 -6.85 1.35
CA VAL A 78 -8.45 -8.32 1.22
C VAL A 78 -9.73 -8.97 1.73
N ARG A 79 -10.36 -8.39 2.77
CA ARG A 79 -11.55 -8.97 3.41
C ARG A 79 -12.85 -8.72 2.64
N ASP A 80 -12.85 -7.75 1.72
CA ASP A 80 -14.06 -7.31 1.03
C ASP A 80 -13.88 -7.48 -0.49
N GLU A 81 -14.44 -8.57 -1.02
CA GLU A 81 -14.37 -8.96 -2.44
C GLU A 81 -14.99 -7.89 -3.36
N ASP A 82 -16.07 -7.23 -2.92
CA ASP A 82 -16.72 -6.18 -3.70
C ASP A 82 -15.87 -4.91 -3.72
N LEU A 83 -15.26 -4.54 -2.59
CA LEU A 83 -14.30 -3.43 -2.54
C LEU A 83 -13.08 -3.70 -3.44
N SER A 84 -12.54 -4.92 -3.39
CA SER A 84 -11.41 -5.32 -4.23
C SER A 84 -11.72 -5.25 -5.72
N ARG A 85 -12.95 -5.55 -6.16
CA ARG A 85 -13.35 -5.48 -7.57
C ARG A 85 -13.57 -4.07 -8.09
N TYR A 86 -14.02 -3.15 -7.24
CA TYR A 86 -14.38 -1.78 -7.66
C TYR A 86 -13.24 -0.77 -7.43
N ILE A 87 -12.33 -1.05 -6.50
CA ILE A 87 -11.24 -0.15 -6.13
C ILE A 87 -9.89 -0.59 -6.72
N LEU A 88 -9.68 -1.89 -7.04
CA LEU A 88 -8.39 -2.44 -7.48
C LEU A 88 -8.45 -3.23 -8.79
#